data_AF-A0A3D9HTB9-F1
#
_entry.id   AF-A0A3D9HTB9-F1
#
_cell.length_a   1.000
_cell.length_b   1.000
_cell.length_c   1.000
_cell.angle_alpha   90.00
_cell.angle_beta   90.00
_cell.angle_gamma   90.00
#
_symmetry.space_group_name_H-M   'P 1'
#
loop_
_entity.id
_entity.type
_entity.pdbx_description
1 polymer ?
#
loop_
_entity_poly.entity_id
_entity_poly.type
_entity_poly.pdbx_seq_one_letter_code
_entity_poly.pdbx_strand_id
1 'polypeptide(L)'
;MKLIGKIAAFRRRRGRLLVGMVIPAALMAGASGQGMAHGIKETGNHYEGATKPEPMIDILNLLFSTAEAEARMRIDEAGGYRYIEADGLPDHDTGSFPNRSNPNRITAQEYKFRMTLRPEQSGRVEWIGHMPFGIAINGVVFDPLTAEYWNRDRRSGWNIDALSGVMLGLDQNNAHVQPDGSYHYHAVPTGLINQFDRSRPVLLGYAADGFPIYGPEGYASGKIGPVHELKSSWRLKDGNRPGGSEGPGGRYDGTYTRDFEYVAGLGDLDECNGRFAPTPEHPDGIYHYVLTNSYPYIPRCFSGTPDSSFRRKPGGGGQGGIANMPGEKVRGVRDRQGGPRMGGMPQGGGGRPDLNAAAQRLGISMNELRAALGPPPPNFEQAARTLGIPVEDLMRALHPDRY
;
A
#
# COMPACT_ATOMS: atom_id res chain seq x y z
N MET A 1 13.17 -70.48 13.88
CA MET A 1 14.56 -70.25 13.43
C MET A 1 14.67 -68.79 12.98
N LYS A 2 15.40 -67.96 13.73
CA LYS A 2 16.61 -67.18 13.31
C LYS A 2 16.32 -66.13 12.19
N LEU A 3 16.68 -64.84 12.27
CA LEU A 3 17.50 -64.06 13.20
C LEU A 3 17.45 -62.55 12.80
N ILE A 4 17.22 -61.66 13.77
CA ILE A 4 17.85 -60.34 14.07
C ILE A 4 17.93 -59.20 13.02
N GLY A 5 17.51 -58.01 13.49
CA GLY A 5 18.07 -56.69 13.14
C GLY A 5 17.50 -55.56 14.02
N LYS A 6 18.15 -55.24 15.15
CA LYS A 6 17.81 -54.16 16.11
C LYS A 6 18.31 -52.79 15.61
N ILE A 7 17.70 -51.71 16.15
CA ILE A 7 18.26 -50.43 16.69
C ILE A 7 17.12 -49.38 16.56
N ALA A 8 16.87 -48.39 17.43
CA ALA A 8 16.98 -48.15 18.86
C ALA A 8 16.17 -46.85 19.09
N ALA A 9 15.57 -46.71 20.27
CA ALA A 9 14.66 -45.63 20.61
C ALA A 9 15.38 -44.30 20.94
N PHE A 10 14.73 -43.16 20.67
CA PHE A 10 14.87 -41.98 21.52
C PHE A 10 13.55 -41.21 21.65
N ARG A 11 12.98 -41.31 22.84
CA ARG A 11 11.79 -40.58 23.31
C ARG A 11 12.32 -39.41 24.14
N ARG A 12 12.12 -38.16 23.71
CA ARG A 12 12.26 -36.99 24.60
C ARG A 12 10.99 -36.15 24.61
N ARG A 13 10.59 -35.86 25.84
CA ARG A 13 9.42 -35.14 26.32
C ARG A 13 9.41 -33.70 25.76
N ARG A 14 8.26 -33.24 25.27
CA ARG A 14 7.99 -31.80 25.12
C ARG A 14 7.65 -31.23 26.49
N GLY A 15 8.57 -30.46 27.06
CA GLY A 15 8.29 -29.60 28.22
C GLY A 15 7.47 -28.40 27.76
N ARG A 16 6.34 -28.17 28.44
CA ARG A 16 5.61 -26.89 28.45
C ARG A 16 6.48 -25.88 29.20
N LEU A 17 6.87 -24.80 28.55
CA LEU A 17 7.34 -23.59 29.25
C LEU A 17 6.12 -22.70 29.45
N LEU A 18 5.61 -22.67 30.69
CA LEU A 18 4.82 -21.53 31.19
C LEU A 18 5.83 -20.45 31.57
N VAL A 19 5.80 -19.31 30.90
CA VAL A 19 6.41 -18.09 31.43
C VAL A 19 5.27 -17.25 32.00
N GLY A 20 5.08 -17.38 33.32
CA GLY A 20 4.32 -16.41 34.08
C GLY A 20 5.18 -15.17 34.29
N MET A 21 4.75 -14.04 33.73
CA MET A 21 5.36 -12.76 34.03
C MET A 21 4.49 -12.06 35.08
N VAL A 22 5.07 -11.93 36.27
CA VAL A 22 4.53 -11.20 37.41
C VAL A 22 4.60 -9.71 37.07
N ILE A 23 3.44 -9.05 37.02
CA ILE A 23 3.36 -7.59 36.98
C ILE A 23 3.50 -7.09 38.42
N PRO A 24 4.50 -6.24 38.77
CA PRO A 24 4.45 -5.55 40.04
C PRO A 24 3.40 -4.44 39.97
N ALA A 25 2.35 -4.60 40.77
CA ALA A 25 1.37 -3.56 41.05
C ALA A 25 2.06 -2.42 41.83
N ALA A 26 2.21 -1.26 41.19
CA ALA A 26 2.50 -0.03 41.92
C ALA A 26 1.18 0.57 42.41
N LEU A 27 0.91 0.37 43.70
CA LEU A 27 0.00 1.22 44.47
C LEU A 27 0.55 2.65 44.49
N MET A 28 -0.26 3.62 44.07
CA MET A 28 -0.19 4.97 44.63
C MET A 28 -1.58 5.32 45.16
N ALA A 29 -1.68 5.26 46.48
CA ALA A 29 -2.78 5.83 47.25
C ALA A 29 -2.70 7.36 47.18
N GLY A 30 -3.88 7.99 47.11
CA GLY A 30 -4.02 9.41 46.83
C GLY A 30 -3.62 10.36 47.95
N ALA A 31 -3.64 11.64 47.59
CA ALA A 31 -3.90 12.73 48.51
C ALA A 31 -4.84 13.73 47.83
N SER A 32 -6.01 13.83 48.41
CA SER A 32 -7.02 14.87 48.24
C SER A 32 -6.50 16.24 48.63
N GLY A 33 -6.87 17.28 47.88
CA GLY A 33 -6.73 18.67 48.27
C GLY A 33 -7.63 19.58 47.43
N GLN A 34 -8.80 19.95 47.96
CA GLN A 34 -9.60 21.07 47.48
C GLN A 34 -8.93 22.39 47.88
N GLY A 35 -8.94 23.38 47.00
CA GLY A 35 -8.45 24.73 47.28
C GLY A 35 -8.92 25.72 46.21
N MET A 36 -9.65 26.74 46.66
CA MET A 36 -10.43 27.70 45.88
C MET A 36 -9.61 28.71 45.06
N ALA A 37 -10.27 29.31 44.08
CA ALA A 37 -9.79 30.35 43.17
C ALA A 37 -9.44 31.69 43.84
N HIS A 38 -8.48 32.43 43.26
CA HIS A 38 -8.56 33.87 42.91
C HIS A 38 -7.32 34.29 42.11
N GLY A 39 -7.51 35.08 41.05
CA GLY A 39 -6.46 35.52 40.13
C GLY A 39 -5.69 36.76 40.57
N ILE A 40 -4.58 37.04 39.87
CA ILE A 40 -4.09 38.35 39.38
C ILE A 40 -2.81 38.11 38.52
N LYS A 41 -2.57 39.06 37.61
CA LYS A 41 -1.77 39.09 36.38
C LYS A 41 -0.25 38.87 36.48
N GLU A 42 0.26 38.41 35.33
CA GLU A 42 1.53 38.70 34.63
C GLU A 42 2.83 38.88 35.43
N THR A 43 3.82 38.03 35.16
CA THR A 43 5.03 38.39 34.40
C THR A 43 5.89 37.13 34.19
N GLY A 44 6.73 37.17 33.16
CA GLY A 44 7.25 35.99 32.47
C GLY A 44 8.08 34.99 33.29
N ASN A 45 8.14 33.77 32.76
CA ASN A 45 9.30 32.93 32.92
C ASN A 45 9.39 31.91 31.78
N HIS A 46 10.64 31.71 31.35
CA HIS A 46 11.10 30.71 30.42
C HIS A 46 10.52 29.32 30.76
N TYR A 47 9.86 28.70 29.78
CA TYR A 47 9.59 27.27 29.81
C TYR A 47 10.77 26.55 29.16
N GLU A 48 11.83 26.31 29.94
CA GLU A 48 12.68 25.14 29.76
C GLU A 48 11.90 23.95 30.34
N GLY A 49 11.35 23.13 29.45
CA GLY A 49 10.55 21.97 29.80
C GLY A 49 10.25 21.12 28.58
N ALA A 50 11.25 20.95 27.70
CA ALA A 50 11.18 19.94 26.66
C ALA A 50 11.29 18.56 27.32
N THR A 51 10.15 17.96 27.66
CA THR A 51 10.07 16.51 27.79
C THR A 51 10.55 15.93 26.47
N LYS A 52 11.67 15.20 26.52
CA LYS A 52 12.22 14.49 25.38
C LYS A 52 11.09 13.62 24.80
N PRO A 53 10.82 13.65 23.48
CA PRO A 53 10.00 12.60 22.89
C PRO A 53 10.75 11.29 23.13
N GLU A 54 10.10 10.34 23.82
CA GLU A 54 10.64 8.99 23.91
C GLU A 54 10.85 8.46 22.49
N PRO A 55 11.97 7.77 22.22
CA PRO A 55 12.26 7.32 20.88
C PRO A 55 11.23 6.26 20.49
N MET A 56 10.49 6.53 19.43
CA MET A 56 9.58 5.62 18.70
C MET A 56 10.25 4.29 18.25
N ILE A 57 11.56 4.17 18.47
CA ILE A 57 12.40 3.00 18.22
C ILE A 57 11.93 1.77 19.01
N ASP A 58 11.34 1.92 20.20
CA ASP A 58 10.97 0.77 21.04
C ASP A 58 9.70 0.02 20.58
N ILE A 59 8.77 0.70 19.90
CA ILE A 59 7.53 0.06 19.39
C ILE A 59 7.82 -0.76 18.13
N LEU A 60 8.70 -0.26 17.26
CA LEU A 60 9.11 -0.98 16.04
C LEU A 60 9.87 -2.27 16.40
N ASN A 61 10.78 -2.22 17.37
CA ASN A 61 11.53 -3.40 17.84
C ASN A 61 10.64 -4.45 18.52
N LEU A 62 9.47 -4.08 19.04
CA LEU A 62 8.53 -5.00 19.66
C LEU A 62 7.70 -5.82 18.65
N LEU A 63 7.68 -5.42 17.38
CA LEU A 63 6.79 -5.96 16.34
C LEU A 63 7.47 -6.85 15.31
N PHE A 64 8.81 -6.92 15.27
CA PHE A 64 9.54 -7.70 14.26
C PHE A 64 10.45 -8.75 14.90
N SER A 65 10.46 -9.96 14.34
CA SER A 65 11.53 -10.92 14.61
C SER A 65 12.81 -10.39 13.93
N THR A 66 13.80 -10.02 14.74
CA THR A 66 14.80 -8.99 14.43
C THR A 66 15.95 -9.39 13.49
N ALA A 67 15.94 -10.56 12.84
CA ALA A 67 17.10 -10.97 12.01
C ALA A 67 16.87 -10.82 10.48
N GLU A 68 15.69 -11.22 9.98
CA GLU A 68 15.42 -11.20 8.53
C GLU A 68 14.80 -9.87 8.05
N ALA A 69 14.09 -9.16 8.94
CA ALA A 69 13.54 -7.83 8.66
C ALA A 69 14.65 -6.76 8.60
N GLU A 70 15.65 -6.82 9.50
CA GLU A 70 16.81 -5.92 9.50
C GLU A 70 17.67 -6.07 8.22
N ALA A 71 17.62 -7.22 7.55
CA ALA A 71 18.39 -7.46 6.33
C ALA A 71 17.79 -6.77 5.08
N ARG A 72 16.50 -6.41 5.10
CA ARG A 72 15.76 -5.92 3.91
C ARG A 72 15.39 -4.44 3.99
N MET A 73 15.24 -3.92 5.20
CA MET A 73 14.92 -2.52 5.45
C MET A 73 15.66 -2.02 6.69
N ARG A 74 16.29 -0.86 6.57
CA ARG A 74 16.86 -0.10 7.69
C ARG A 74 16.13 1.22 7.82
N ILE A 75 15.72 1.54 9.04
CA ILE A 75 15.10 2.82 9.40
C ILE A 75 16.02 3.52 10.40
N ASP A 76 16.54 4.68 10.02
CA ASP A 76 17.35 5.54 10.88
C ASP A 76 16.61 6.86 11.13
N GLU A 77 16.60 7.34 12.37
CA GLU A 77 15.97 8.61 12.73
C GLU A 77 17.03 9.59 13.23
N ALA A 78 17.24 10.69 12.49
CA ALA A 78 18.25 11.69 12.81
C ALA A 78 17.86 13.08 12.30
N GLY A 79 18.14 14.11 13.11
CA GLY A 79 17.97 15.51 12.70
C GLY A 79 16.53 15.90 12.33
N GLY A 80 15.52 15.24 12.91
CA GLY A 80 14.10 15.48 12.60
C GLY A 80 13.58 14.74 11.36
N TYR A 81 14.39 13.86 10.78
CA TYR A 81 14.03 13.05 9.61
C TYR A 81 14.11 11.56 9.92
N ARG A 82 13.26 10.81 9.22
CA ARG A 82 13.36 9.37 9.03
C ARG A 82 14.07 9.10 7.71
N TYR A 83 15.09 8.27 7.75
CA TYR A 83 15.81 7.74 6.60
C TYR A 83 15.48 6.27 6.45
N ILE A 84 15.14 5.85 5.24
CA ILE A 84 14.79 4.47 4.94
C ILE A 84 15.71 3.97 3.83
N GLU A 85 16.45 2.92 4.13
CA GLU A 85 17.17 2.12 3.12
C GLU A 85 16.43 0.79 2.96
N ALA A 86 16.09 0.40 1.73
CA ALA A 86 15.35 -0.84 1.50
C ALA A 86 15.70 -1.51 0.16
N ASP A 87 15.65 -2.84 0.14
CA ASP A 87 15.90 -3.64 -1.06
C ASP A 87 14.65 -3.91 -1.92
N GLY A 88 13.46 -3.50 -1.46
CA GLY A 88 12.20 -3.66 -2.18
C GLY A 88 11.74 -5.12 -2.36
N LEU A 89 12.32 -6.07 -1.63
CA LEU A 89 11.93 -7.49 -1.70
C LEU A 89 10.81 -7.80 -0.71
N PRO A 90 9.67 -8.36 -1.16
CA PRO A 90 8.56 -8.70 -0.27
C PRO A 90 8.95 -9.81 0.72
N ASP A 91 8.49 -9.66 1.96
CA ASP A 91 8.65 -10.61 3.08
C ASP A 91 7.47 -11.58 3.21
N HIS A 92 6.56 -11.58 2.24
CA HIS A 92 5.43 -12.48 2.12
C HIS A 92 5.46 -13.21 0.77
N ASP A 93 4.67 -14.27 0.65
CA ASP A 93 4.51 -14.99 -0.61
C ASP A 93 3.98 -14.07 -1.71
N THR A 94 4.55 -14.21 -2.91
CA THR A 94 4.19 -13.44 -4.10
C THR A 94 3.52 -14.33 -5.15
N GLY A 95 2.97 -13.71 -6.19
CA GLY A 95 2.64 -14.43 -7.41
C GLY A 95 3.88 -15.04 -8.05
N SER A 96 3.69 -16.04 -8.91
CA SER A 96 4.80 -16.59 -9.70
C SER A 96 5.24 -15.58 -10.76
N PHE A 97 6.38 -14.92 -10.58
CA PHE A 97 6.97 -14.01 -11.55
C PHE A 97 8.32 -14.54 -12.05
N PRO A 98 8.58 -14.55 -13.37
CA PRO A 98 7.70 -14.10 -14.46
C PRO A 98 6.58 -15.09 -14.77
N ASN A 99 5.50 -14.59 -15.37
CA ASN A 99 4.37 -15.36 -15.91
C ASN A 99 3.83 -14.75 -17.21
N ARG A 100 2.79 -15.34 -17.81
CA ARG A 100 2.19 -14.89 -19.07
C ARG A 100 1.62 -13.47 -19.01
N SER A 101 1.13 -13.04 -17.84
CA SER A 101 0.54 -11.71 -17.64
C SER A 101 1.56 -10.66 -17.21
N ASN A 102 2.70 -11.07 -16.65
CA ASN A 102 3.81 -10.20 -16.31
C ASN A 102 5.16 -10.93 -16.55
N PRO A 103 5.93 -10.56 -17.60
CA PRO A 103 7.15 -11.26 -17.97
C PRO A 103 8.38 -10.86 -17.13
N ASN A 104 8.22 -9.98 -16.16
CA ASN A 104 9.33 -9.44 -15.37
C ASN A 104 9.60 -10.33 -14.14
N ARG A 105 10.84 -10.30 -13.65
CA ARG A 105 11.30 -11.05 -12.46
C ARG A 105 11.54 -10.09 -11.31
N ILE A 106 11.11 -10.45 -10.10
CA ILE A 106 11.42 -9.67 -8.89
C ILE A 106 12.94 -9.66 -8.68
N THR A 107 13.52 -8.48 -8.51
CA THR A 107 14.92 -8.30 -8.15
C THR A 107 15.06 -7.24 -7.06
N ALA A 108 16.12 -7.36 -6.27
CA ALA A 108 16.47 -6.34 -5.28
C ALA A 108 16.66 -4.98 -5.94
N GLN A 109 16.27 -3.95 -5.21
CA GLN A 109 16.36 -2.54 -5.53
C GLN A 109 17.31 -1.85 -4.53
N GLU A 110 17.57 -0.56 -4.70
CA GLU A 110 18.36 0.24 -3.75
C GLU A 110 17.57 1.52 -3.42
N TYR A 111 16.54 1.38 -2.59
CA TYR A 111 15.76 2.54 -2.15
C TYR A 111 16.48 3.28 -1.04
N LYS A 112 16.54 4.61 -1.17
CA LYS A 112 17.06 5.54 -0.16
C LYS A 112 16.09 6.72 -0.05
N PHE A 113 15.20 6.64 0.93
CA PHE A 113 14.18 7.65 1.15
C PHE A 113 14.44 8.45 2.41
N ARG A 114 13.94 9.67 2.42
CA ARG A 114 13.92 10.56 3.57
C ARG A 114 12.51 11.12 3.71
N MET A 115 12.03 11.27 4.93
CA MET A 115 10.77 11.97 5.23
C MET A 115 10.85 12.65 6.61
N THR A 116 10.03 13.67 6.85
CA THR A 116 9.99 14.35 8.16
C THR A 116 9.43 13.42 9.24
N LEU A 117 9.96 13.52 10.47
CA LEU A 117 9.37 12.87 11.65
C LEU A 117 8.18 13.67 12.23
N ARG A 118 7.99 14.90 11.76
CA ARG A 118 6.94 15.81 12.20
C ARG A 118 6.17 16.29 10.97
N PRO A 119 5.35 15.40 10.37
CA PRO A 119 4.54 15.78 9.24
C PRO A 119 3.45 16.76 9.68
N GLU A 120 3.22 17.78 8.87
CA GLU A 120 2.20 18.81 9.10
C GLU A 120 1.32 18.92 7.86
N GLN A 121 0.01 19.10 8.07
CA GLN A 121 -0.91 19.31 6.96
C GLN A 121 -0.66 20.71 6.38
N SER A 122 -0.35 20.78 5.10
CA SER A 122 0.01 22.02 4.41
C SER A 122 -1.20 22.93 4.14
N GLY A 123 -2.43 22.43 4.37
CA GLY A 123 -3.68 23.08 3.99
C GLY A 123 -3.95 23.07 2.49
N ARG A 124 -3.12 22.38 1.69
CA ARG A 124 -3.26 22.22 0.24
C ARG A 124 -3.16 20.75 -0.13
N VAL A 125 -3.94 20.35 -1.12
CA VAL A 125 -3.86 19.02 -1.72
C VAL A 125 -2.75 19.02 -2.77
N GLU A 126 -1.72 18.19 -2.58
CA GLU A 126 -0.68 17.94 -3.59
C GLU A 126 -0.93 16.58 -4.25
N TRP A 127 -1.46 16.57 -5.47
CA TRP A 127 -1.69 15.34 -6.22
C TRP A 127 -0.39 14.58 -6.49
N ILE A 128 -0.46 13.26 -6.36
CA ILE A 128 0.70 12.39 -6.57
C ILE A 128 1.20 12.53 -8.00
N GLY A 129 2.44 13.00 -8.11
CA GLY A 129 3.14 13.16 -9.37
C GLY A 129 3.88 11.88 -9.77
N HIS A 130 5.09 12.03 -10.28
CA HIS A 130 5.93 10.92 -10.75
C HIS A 130 6.77 10.33 -9.59
N MET A 131 6.11 9.81 -8.57
CA MET A 131 6.74 9.20 -7.40
C MET A 131 5.82 8.15 -6.78
N PRO A 132 6.36 7.15 -6.05
CA PRO A 132 5.55 6.33 -5.17
C PRO A 132 4.89 7.19 -4.10
N PHE A 133 3.73 6.75 -3.62
CA PHE A 133 3.02 7.41 -2.54
C PHE A 133 3.78 7.30 -1.22
N GLY A 134 4.38 6.14 -0.98
CA GLY A 134 5.12 5.85 0.23
C GLY A 134 5.84 4.52 0.14
N ILE A 135 6.36 4.08 1.28
CA ILE A 135 7.05 2.80 1.42
C ILE A 135 6.43 2.02 2.58
N ALA A 136 6.18 0.74 2.33
CA ALA A 136 5.67 -0.19 3.33
C ALA A 136 6.75 -0.54 4.34
N ILE A 137 6.34 -0.99 5.52
CA ILE A 137 7.24 -1.43 6.60
C ILE A 137 8.09 -2.66 6.26
N ASN A 138 7.83 -3.32 5.13
CA ASN A 138 8.66 -4.39 4.58
C ASN A 138 9.58 -3.93 3.44
N GLY A 139 9.66 -2.62 3.18
CA GLY A 139 10.54 -2.05 2.17
C GLY A 139 9.98 -1.96 0.74
N VAL A 140 8.78 -2.50 0.49
CA VAL A 140 8.11 -2.45 -0.82
C VAL A 140 7.34 -1.12 -0.98
N VAL A 141 7.41 -0.48 -2.15
CA VAL A 141 6.77 0.82 -2.37
C VAL A 141 5.28 0.70 -2.70
N PHE A 142 4.50 1.69 -2.25
CA PHE A 142 3.12 1.93 -2.66
C PHE A 142 3.12 2.84 -3.89
N ASP A 143 2.69 2.34 -5.05
CA ASP A 143 2.66 3.12 -6.30
C ASP A 143 1.26 3.04 -6.93
N PRO A 144 0.39 4.04 -6.68
CA PRO A 144 -1.01 3.98 -7.10
C PRO A 144 -1.24 4.21 -8.59
N LEU A 145 -0.28 4.84 -9.29
CA LEU A 145 -0.48 5.27 -10.67
C LEU A 145 0.09 4.24 -11.64
N THR A 146 -0.62 4.03 -12.74
CA THR A 146 -0.08 3.24 -13.85
C THR A 146 0.65 4.14 -14.84
N ALA A 147 1.52 3.55 -15.66
CA ALA A 147 2.06 4.22 -16.84
C ALA A 147 1.04 4.30 -18.00
N GLU A 148 -0.15 3.72 -17.83
CA GLU A 148 -1.13 3.51 -18.88
C GLU A 148 -2.12 4.68 -18.95
N TYR A 149 -2.28 5.23 -20.14
CA TYR A 149 -3.18 6.34 -20.40
C TYR A 149 -4.01 6.04 -21.64
N TRP A 150 -5.20 6.62 -21.71
CA TRP A 150 -5.99 6.59 -22.93
C TRP A 150 -5.17 7.11 -24.13
N ASN A 151 -5.25 6.39 -25.24
CA ASN A 151 -4.44 6.61 -26.46
C ASN A 151 -2.92 6.68 -26.24
N ARG A 152 -2.41 6.12 -25.14
CA ARG A 152 -0.99 6.22 -24.74
C ARG A 152 -0.52 7.67 -24.61
N ASP A 153 -1.44 8.61 -24.38
CA ASP A 153 -1.13 10.02 -24.23
C ASP A 153 -1.29 10.44 -22.76
N ARG A 154 -0.15 10.69 -22.10
CA ARG A 154 -0.13 11.18 -20.71
C ARG A 154 -0.78 12.55 -20.57
N ARG A 155 -0.79 13.36 -21.65
CA ARG A 155 -1.39 14.71 -21.65
C ARG A 155 -2.91 14.68 -21.68
N SER A 156 -3.51 13.54 -22.06
CA SER A 156 -4.96 13.37 -21.99
C SER A 156 -5.52 13.48 -20.57
N GLY A 157 -4.70 13.20 -19.56
CA GLY A 157 -5.10 13.12 -18.17
C GLY A 157 -5.95 11.89 -17.81
N TRP A 158 -6.31 11.06 -18.79
CA TRP A 158 -7.06 9.82 -18.59
C TRP A 158 -6.10 8.66 -18.26
N ASN A 159 -5.59 8.66 -17.03
CA ASN A 159 -4.77 7.56 -16.48
C ASN A 159 -5.65 6.37 -16.12
N ILE A 160 -5.23 5.18 -16.53
CA ILE A 160 -5.95 3.94 -16.23
C ILE A 160 -5.63 3.52 -14.81
N ASP A 161 -6.65 3.22 -14.02
CA ASP A 161 -6.47 2.71 -12.67
C ASP A 161 -5.99 1.25 -12.69
N ALA A 162 -5.04 0.92 -11.83
CA ALA A 162 -4.41 -0.39 -11.79
C ALA A 162 -5.37 -1.55 -11.51
N LEU A 163 -6.44 -1.28 -10.74
CA LEU A 163 -7.42 -2.31 -10.35
C LEU A 163 -8.63 -2.34 -11.28
N SER A 164 -8.66 -1.50 -12.31
CA SER A 164 -9.80 -1.37 -13.24
C SER A 164 -9.96 -2.48 -14.29
N GLY A 165 -9.18 -3.56 -14.14
CA GLY A 165 -9.18 -4.71 -15.04
C GLY A 165 -8.21 -4.62 -16.21
N VAL A 166 -7.31 -3.63 -16.24
CA VAL A 166 -6.11 -3.73 -17.09
C VAL A 166 -5.24 -4.87 -16.58
N MET A 167 -4.84 -5.76 -17.47
CA MET A 167 -3.94 -6.86 -17.13
C MET A 167 -2.53 -6.32 -16.87
N LEU A 168 -2.29 -5.76 -15.69
CA LEU A 168 -0.95 -5.44 -15.18
C LEU A 168 -0.23 -6.70 -14.64
N GLY A 169 -0.94 -7.83 -14.61
CA GLY A 169 -0.46 -9.07 -14.01
C GLY A 169 -0.26 -8.90 -12.51
N LEU A 170 -1.24 -8.28 -11.85
CA LEU A 170 -1.27 -8.19 -10.39
C LEU A 170 -1.37 -9.60 -9.78
N ASP A 171 -0.68 -9.80 -8.67
CA ASP A 171 -0.78 -11.01 -7.87
C ASP A 171 -1.81 -10.86 -6.73
N GLN A 172 -1.88 -11.87 -5.86
CA GLN A 172 -2.76 -11.91 -4.69
C GLN A 172 -2.52 -10.79 -3.67
N ASN A 173 -1.43 -10.03 -3.79
CA ASN A 173 -1.08 -8.92 -2.90
C ASN A 173 -1.39 -7.57 -3.55
N ASN A 174 -2.13 -7.55 -4.65
CA ASN A 174 -2.41 -6.35 -5.43
C ASN A 174 -1.13 -5.68 -5.93
N ALA A 175 -0.09 -6.47 -6.23
CA ALA A 175 1.21 -5.99 -6.68
C ALA A 175 1.65 -6.66 -7.98
N HIS A 176 2.57 -6.01 -8.68
CA HIS A 176 3.23 -6.62 -9.82
C HIS A 176 4.67 -6.11 -9.95
N VAL A 177 5.38 -6.66 -10.93
CA VAL A 177 6.79 -6.38 -11.18
C VAL A 177 6.95 -5.46 -12.40
N GLN A 178 7.71 -4.37 -12.26
CA GLN A 178 8.09 -3.50 -13.39
C GLN A 178 9.23 -4.11 -14.22
N PRO A 179 9.51 -3.60 -15.44
CA PRO A 179 10.64 -4.06 -16.25
C PRO A 179 12.02 -3.95 -15.59
N ASP A 180 12.20 -3.07 -14.59
CA ASP A 180 13.42 -2.95 -13.79
C ASP A 180 13.49 -3.95 -12.62
N GLY A 181 12.50 -4.85 -12.52
CA GLY A 181 12.42 -5.88 -11.49
C GLY A 181 11.82 -5.41 -10.16
N SER A 182 11.40 -4.15 -10.05
CA SER A 182 10.75 -3.64 -8.84
C SER A 182 9.35 -4.22 -8.64
N TYR A 183 9.15 -4.93 -7.53
CA TYR A 183 7.84 -5.33 -7.04
C TYR A 183 7.22 -4.17 -6.25
N HIS A 184 5.94 -3.86 -6.48
CA HIS A 184 5.27 -2.71 -5.86
C HIS A 184 3.76 -2.91 -5.76
N TYR A 185 3.16 -2.31 -4.72
CA TYR A 185 1.73 -2.43 -4.42
C TYR A 185 0.90 -1.35 -5.11
N HIS A 186 -0.27 -1.76 -5.62
CA HIS A 186 -1.33 -0.88 -6.15
C HIS A 186 -2.56 -0.81 -5.24
N ALA A 187 -2.64 -1.66 -4.21
CA ALA A 187 -3.71 -1.68 -3.21
C ALA A 187 -3.20 -2.21 -1.87
N VAL A 188 -4.12 -2.54 -0.94
CA VAL A 188 -3.80 -3.20 0.33
C VAL A 188 -2.99 -4.49 0.08
N PRO A 189 -1.76 -4.62 0.61
CA PRO A 189 -0.93 -5.80 0.44
C PRO A 189 -1.40 -6.95 1.34
N THR A 190 -2.21 -7.86 0.80
CA THR A 190 -2.86 -8.95 1.58
C THR A 190 -1.85 -9.80 2.36
N GLY A 191 -0.73 -10.18 1.75
CA GLY A 191 0.31 -10.97 2.42
C GLY A 191 1.03 -10.24 3.54
N LEU A 192 1.14 -8.90 3.46
CA LEU A 192 1.74 -8.08 4.53
C LEU A 192 0.73 -7.85 5.67
N ILE A 193 -0.47 -7.36 5.38
CA ILE A 193 -1.45 -7.02 6.42
C ILE A 193 -1.88 -8.23 7.26
N ASN A 194 -1.90 -9.43 6.67
CA ASN A 194 -2.26 -10.67 7.36
C ASN A 194 -1.21 -11.14 8.39
N GLN A 195 -0.04 -10.52 8.44
CA GLN A 195 0.97 -10.78 9.46
C GLN A 195 0.63 -10.10 10.80
N PHE A 196 -0.33 -9.17 10.81
CA PHE A 196 -0.67 -8.35 11.97
C PHE A 196 -2.03 -8.71 12.57
N ASP A 197 -2.19 -8.40 13.85
CA ASP A 197 -3.49 -8.43 14.51
C ASP A 197 -4.35 -7.25 14.04
N ARG A 198 -5.42 -7.57 13.30
CA ARG A 198 -6.37 -6.61 12.74
C ARG A 198 -7.49 -6.22 13.70
N SER A 199 -7.40 -6.57 14.99
CA SER A 199 -8.29 -6.05 16.04
C SER A 199 -8.04 -4.57 16.38
N ARG A 200 -6.95 -4.00 15.85
CA ARG A 200 -6.51 -2.61 15.95
C ARG A 200 -6.06 -2.09 14.58
N PRO A 201 -5.98 -0.75 14.37
CA PRO A 201 -5.42 -0.20 13.14
C PRO A 201 -3.99 -0.71 12.92
N VAL A 202 -3.69 -1.17 11.71
CA VAL A 202 -2.39 -1.74 11.36
C VAL A 202 -1.56 -0.71 10.61
N LEU A 203 -0.42 -0.30 11.19
CA LEU A 203 0.56 0.51 10.49
C LEU A 203 1.20 -0.33 9.37
N LEU A 204 1.05 0.12 8.13
CA LEU A 204 1.59 -0.58 6.95
C LEU A 204 2.77 0.15 6.31
N GLY A 205 2.98 1.43 6.62
CA GLY A 205 4.11 2.18 6.08
C GLY A 205 4.08 3.66 6.38
N TYR A 206 4.88 4.41 5.63
CA TYR A 206 4.98 5.86 5.72
C TYR A 206 4.91 6.50 4.34
N ALA A 207 4.12 7.57 4.23
CA ALA A 207 3.99 8.35 3.01
C ALA A 207 5.21 9.25 2.78
N ALA A 208 5.41 9.70 1.54
CA ALA A 208 6.53 10.55 1.18
C ALA A 208 6.57 11.89 1.95
N ASP A 209 5.44 12.35 2.47
CA ASP A 209 5.31 13.55 3.31
C ASP A 209 5.50 13.29 4.81
N GLY A 210 5.79 12.04 5.20
CA GLY A 210 6.10 11.62 6.57
C GLY A 210 4.90 11.13 7.38
N PHE A 211 3.66 11.31 6.90
CA PHE A 211 2.49 10.78 7.62
C PHE A 211 2.44 9.24 7.58
N PRO A 212 1.95 8.59 8.65
CA PRO A 212 1.72 7.15 8.65
C PRO A 212 0.68 6.71 7.62
N ILE A 213 0.82 5.47 7.16
CA ILE A 213 -0.14 4.78 6.29
C ILE A 213 -0.66 3.55 7.03
N TYR A 214 -1.98 3.49 7.24
CA TYR A 214 -2.64 2.36 7.89
C TYR A 214 -3.42 1.50 6.90
N GLY A 215 -3.69 0.26 7.30
CA GLY A 215 -4.66 -0.62 6.64
C GLY A 215 -6.11 -0.10 6.72
N PRO A 216 -7.06 -0.82 6.12
CA PRO A 216 -8.45 -0.36 5.97
C PRO A 216 -9.22 -0.28 7.28
N GLU A 217 -8.76 -0.94 8.35
CA GLU A 217 -9.41 -0.91 9.66
C GLU A 217 -9.01 0.32 10.50
N GLY A 218 -10.01 1.02 11.05
CA GLY A 218 -9.82 2.14 11.96
C GLY A 218 -10.84 2.20 13.09
N TYR A 219 -10.57 3.01 14.11
CA TYR A 219 -11.49 3.19 15.23
C TYR A 219 -12.76 3.98 14.83
N ALA A 220 -13.93 3.52 15.30
CA ALA A 220 -15.23 4.06 14.90
C ALA A 220 -15.53 5.49 15.36
N SER A 221 -15.19 5.85 16.60
CA SER A 221 -15.66 7.09 17.24
C SER A 221 -14.55 8.13 17.44
N GLY A 222 -13.44 8.00 16.71
CA GLY A 222 -12.26 8.86 16.93
C GLY A 222 -11.62 8.67 18.31
N LYS A 223 -11.90 7.55 18.98
CA LYS A 223 -11.29 7.10 20.24
C LYS A 223 -10.87 5.65 20.08
N ILE A 224 -9.83 5.24 20.80
CA ILE A 224 -9.39 3.84 20.84
C ILE A 224 -10.56 2.94 21.27
N GLY A 225 -10.81 1.88 20.51
CA GLY A 225 -11.94 0.99 20.71
C GLY A 225 -12.02 -0.08 19.62
N PRO A 226 -13.21 -0.67 19.40
CA PRO A 226 -13.41 -1.59 18.29
C PRO A 226 -13.09 -0.93 16.95
N VAL A 227 -12.39 -1.68 16.09
CA VAL A 227 -12.15 -1.27 14.71
C VAL A 227 -13.29 -1.69 13.79
N HIS A 228 -13.38 -0.99 12.67
CA HIS A 228 -14.24 -1.31 11.55
C HIS A 228 -13.55 -0.86 10.26
N GLU A 229 -14.00 -1.39 9.13
CA GLU A 229 -13.52 -0.96 7.83
C GLU A 229 -13.94 0.50 7.55
N LEU A 230 -12.95 1.35 7.29
CA LEU A 230 -13.14 2.75 6.95
C LEU A 230 -13.52 2.90 5.48
N LYS A 231 -14.52 3.74 5.22
CA LYS A 231 -15.07 3.97 3.89
C LYS A 231 -14.41 5.17 3.22
N SER A 232 -13.98 4.99 1.98
CA SER A 232 -13.56 6.12 1.16
C SER A 232 -14.73 7.06 0.86
N SER A 233 -14.44 8.36 0.80
CA SER A 233 -15.39 9.38 0.34
C SER A 233 -15.36 9.58 -1.18
N TRP A 234 -14.70 8.69 -1.92
CA TRP A 234 -14.71 8.68 -3.37
C TRP A 234 -15.79 7.74 -3.90
N ARG A 235 -16.47 8.15 -4.97
CA ARG A 235 -17.43 7.31 -5.70
C ARG A 235 -17.21 7.40 -7.20
N LEU A 236 -17.72 6.40 -7.90
CA LEU A 236 -17.83 6.44 -9.34
C LEU A 236 -18.81 7.55 -9.74
N LYS A 237 -18.46 8.36 -10.73
CA LYS A 237 -19.35 9.37 -11.32
C LYS A 237 -20.51 8.69 -12.06
N ASP A 238 -21.64 9.37 -12.10
CA ASP A 238 -22.75 8.97 -12.96
C ASP A 238 -22.59 9.49 -14.41
N GLY A 239 -23.18 8.78 -15.37
CA GLY A 239 -23.24 9.22 -16.76
C GLY A 239 -22.08 8.75 -17.64
N ASN A 240 -21.71 9.58 -18.61
CA ASN A 240 -20.74 9.25 -19.65
C ASN A 240 -19.51 10.16 -19.60
N ARG A 241 -18.35 9.59 -19.93
CA ARG A 241 -17.11 10.32 -20.19
C ARG A 241 -17.24 11.16 -21.46
N PRO A 242 -16.48 12.26 -21.58
CA PRO A 242 -16.32 12.93 -22.87
C PRO A 242 -15.74 11.94 -23.91
N GLY A 243 -16.20 12.06 -25.16
CA GLY A 243 -15.72 11.29 -26.30
C GLY A 243 -14.94 12.14 -27.30
N GLY A 244 -14.50 11.54 -28.40
CA GLY A 244 -13.79 12.24 -29.47
C GLY A 244 -12.36 12.60 -29.06
N SER A 245 -11.95 13.86 -29.26
CA SER A 245 -10.62 14.35 -28.86
C SER A 245 -10.47 14.56 -27.35
N GLU A 246 -11.58 14.72 -26.63
CA GLU A 246 -11.59 15.14 -25.22
C GLU A 246 -11.54 13.95 -24.24
N GLY A 247 -11.76 12.72 -24.72
CA GLY A 247 -11.70 11.56 -23.86
C GLY A 247 -12.14 10.23 -24.47
N PRO A 248 -12.03 9.16 -23.67
CA PRO A 248 -12.27 7.77 -24.09
C PRO A 248 -13.73 7.44 -24.43
N GLY A 249 -14.68 8.31 -24.07
CA GLY A 249 -16.11 8.04 -24.22
C GLY A 249 -16.60 6.88 -23.34
N GLY A 250 -17.86 6.49 -23.58
CA GLY A 250 -18.54 5.45 -22.79
C GLY A 250 -18.94 5.91 -21.39
N ARG A 251 -19.48 4.99 -20.59
CA ARG A 251 -19.89 5.25 -19.21
C ARG A 251 -18.68 5.38 -18.29
N TYR A 252 -18.81 6.18 -17.24
CA TYR A 252 -17.91 6.05 -16.10
C TYR A 252 -18.08 4.64 -15.50
N ASP A 253 -17.01 3.86 -15.51
CA ASP A 253 -17.05 2.44 -15.09
C ASP A 253 -15.87 2.03 -14.20
N GLY A 254 -14.99 2.98 -13.84
CA GLY A 254 -13.82 2.76 -13.01
C GLY A 254 -12.55 2.44 -13.79
N THR A 255 -12.57 2.41 -15.13
CA THR A 255 -11.36 2.29 -15.98
C THR A 255 -10.30 3.32 -15.60
N TYR A 256 -10.72 4.58 -15.49
CA TYR A 256 -9.80 5.69 -15.34
C TYR A 256 -9.91 6.27 -13.95
N THR A 257 -8.80 6.78 -13.41
CA THR A 257 -8.81 7.52 -12.13
C THR A 257 -9.78 8.69 -12.16
N ARG A 258 -9.94 9.32 -13.33
CA ARG A 258 -10.91 10.39 -13.60
C ARG A 258 -12.37 9.94 -13.64
N ASP A 259 -12.66 8.65 -13.53
CA ASP A 259 -14.03 8.17 -13.41
C ASP A 259 -14.61 8.40 -12.02
N PHE A 260 -13.76 8.67 -11.04
CA PHE A 260 -14.14 8.87 -9.66
C PHE A 260 -14.20 10.36 -9.31
N GLU A 261 -15.09 10.68 -8.38
CA GLU A 261 -15.20 12.00 -7.76
C GLU A 261 -15.17 11.87 -6.24
N TYR A 262 -14.54 12.84 -5.60
CA TYR A 262 -14.60 13.00 -4.15
C TYR A 262 -15.92 13.66 -3.76
N VAL A 263 -16.58 13.11 -2.75
CA VAL A 263 -17.81 13.65 -2.16
C VAL A 263 -17.60 13.77 -0.66
N ALA A 264 -17.41 15.01 -0.18
CA ALA A 264 -17.19 15.27 1.23
C ALA A 264 -18.29 14.66 2.12
N GLY A 265 -17.88 13.87 3.12
CA GLY A 265 -18.78 13.21 4.06
C GLY A 265 -19.52 11.98 3.52
N LEU A 266 -19.18 11.48 2.32
CA LEU A 266 -19.74 10.23 1.81
C LEU A 266 -19.24 9.01 2.61
N GLY A 267 -17.97 9.03 3.00
CA GLY A 267 -17.34 8.02 3.84
C GLY A 267 -16.67 8.65 5.05
N ASP A 268 -15.69 7.94 5.60
CA ASP A 268 -14.95 8.30 6.81
C ASP A 268 -13.67 9.11 6.52
N LEU A 269 -13.28 9.19 5.25
CA LEU A 269 -11.97 9.68 4.81
C LEU A 269 -12.09 10.97 4.00
N ASP A 270 -11.03 11.79 4.02
CA ASP A 270 -10.94 13.03 3.26
C ASP A 270 -10.56 12.81 1.78
N GLU A 271 -10.34 13.90 1.04
CA GLU A 271 -9.98 13.87 -0.39
C GLU A 271 -8.68 13.11 -0.66
N CYS A 272 -7.72 13.11 0.27
CA CYS A 272 -6.49 12.32 0.18
C CYS A 272 -6.61 10.94 0.83
N ASN A 273 -7.84 10.47 1.09
CA ASN A 273 -8.10 9.18 1.70
C ASN A 273 -7.42 9.02 3.08
N GLY A 274 -7.31 10.13 3.81
CA GLY A 274 -6.78 10.18 5.16
C GLY A 274 -7.80 10.71 6.17
N ARG A 275 -7.40 10.74 7.45
CA ARG A 275 -8.19 11.28 8.55
C ARG A 275 -7.31 11.63 9.75
N PHE A 276 -7.81 12.48 10.64
CA PHE A 276 -7.24 12.63 11.98
C PHE A 276 -7.99 11.74 12.98
N ALA A 277 -7.31 10.78 13.58
CA ALA A 277 -7.86 9.92 14.63
C ALA A 277 -6.73 9.25 15.45
N PRO A 278 -7.02 8.75 16.66
CA PRO A 278 -6.11 7.91 17.43
C PRO A 278 -5.66 6.66 16.65
N THR A 279 -4.43 6.25 16.93
CA THR A 279 -3.82 5.00 16.44
C THR A 279 -3.07 4.35 17.61
N PRO A 280 -2.67 3.07 17.54
CA PRO A 280 -1.89 2.45 18.62
C PRO A 280 -0.62 3.24 18.99
N GLU A 281 0.06 3.80 17.99
CA GLU A 281 1.30 4.56 18.11
C GLU A 281 1.07 6.02 18.51
N HIS A 282 -0.11 6.56 18.18
CA HIS A 282 -0.51 7.95 18.49
C HIS A 282 -1.88 7.98 19.16
N PRO A 283 -1.96 7.72 20.48
CA PRO A 283 -3.23 7.63 21.21
C PRO A 283 -3.97 8.97 21.29
N ASP A 284 -3.25 10.09 21.23
CA ASP A 284 -3.82 11.45 21.19
C ASP A 284 -4.32 11.85 19.80
N GLY A 285 -4.08 11.00 18.79
CA GLY A 285 -4.45 11.25 17.41
C GLY A 285 -3.30 11.78 16.56
N ILE A 286 -3.31 11.36 15.30
CA ILE A 286 -2.46 11.89 14.25
C ILE A 286 -3.27 11.91 12.94
N TYR A 287 -2.97 12.85 12.06
CA TYR A 287 -3.40 12.70 10.67
C TYR A 287 -2.66 11.52 10.06
N HIS A 288 -3.38 10.63 9.39
CA HIS A 288 -2.80 9.48 8.72
C HIS A 288 -3.60 9.12 7.49
N TYR A 289 -2.93 8.45 6.56
CA TYR A 289 -3.56 7.90 5.38
C TYR A 289 -4.09 6.50 5.64
N VAL A 290 -5.11 6.12 4.88
CA VAL A 290 -5.75 4.82 4.97
C VAL A 290 -5.72 4.17 3.59
N LEU A 291 -5.19 2.95 3.52
CA LEU A 291 -5.39 2.09 2.36
C LEU A 291 -6.79 1.49 2.42
N THR A 292 -7.55 1.57 1.33
CA THR A 292 -8.94 1.12 1.29
C THR A 292 -9.15 -0.04 0.31
N ASN A 293 -10.21 -0.82 0.53
CA ASN A 293 -10.63 -1.87 -0.42
C ASN A 293 -11.48 -1.32 -1.58
N SER A 294 -11.73 -0.01 -1.60
CA SER A 294 -12.34 0.73 -2.69
C SER A 294 -11.41 1.86 -3.16
N TYR A 295 -11.67 2.40 -4.35
CA TYR A 295 -10.92 3.54 -4.88
C TYR A 295 -10.81 4.66 -3.83
N PRO A 296 -9.61 5.25 -3.64
CA PRO A 296 -8.42 5.14 -4.49
C PRO A 296 -7.48 3.96 -4.23
N TYR A 297 -7.83 3.08 -3.29
CA TYR A 297 -7.05 1.93 -2.78
C TYR A 297 -5.74 2.32 -2.08
N ILE A 298 -4.88 3.03 -2.80
CA ILE A 298 -3.76 3.80 -2.26
C ILE A 298 -4.07 5.29 -2.53
N PRO A 299 -3.90 6.19 -1.56
CA PRO A 299 -4.10 7.63 -1.73
C PRO A 299 -3.48 8.22 -3.01
N ARG A 300 -4.14 9.24 -3.56
CA ARG A 300 -3.70 9.94 -4.79
C ARG A 300 -3.15 11.33 -4.54
N CYS A 301 -3.05 11.76 -3.30
CA CYS A 301 -2.51 13.06 -2.94
C CYS A 301 -1.90 13.06 -1.55
N PHE A 302 -1.07 14.06 -1.31
CA PHE A 302 -0.48 14.39 -0.03
C PHE A 302 -1.22 15.56 0.61
N SER A 303 -1.53 15.43 1.90
CA SER A 303 -1.95 16.45 2.84
C SER A 303 -0.76 17.28 3.35
N GLY A 304 0.43 16.67 3.44
CA GLY A 304 1.68 17.33 3.80
C GLY A 304 2.54 17.71 2.59
N THR A 305 3.84 17.94 2.84
CA THR A 305 4.83 18.21 1.78
C THR A 305 5.70 16.97 1.54
N PRO A 306 5.58 16.30 0.38
CA PRO A 306 6.35 15.10 0.09
C PRO A 306 7.84 15.39 -0.13
N ASP A 307 8.70 14.51 0.37
CA ASP A 307 10.13 14.62 0.19
C ASP A 307 10.55 14.20 -1.23
N SER A 308 11.46 14.99 -1.82
CA SER A 308 11.94 14.77 -3.18
C SER A 308 12.72 13.47 -3.39
N SER A 309 13.21 12.81 -2.33
CA SER A 309 13.91 11.53 -2.42
C SER A 309 13.05 10.40 -3.03
N PHE A 310 11.73 10.53 -2.95
CA PHE A 310 10.78 9.60 -3.57
C PHE A 310 10.59 9.83 -5.08
N ARG A 311 11.04 10.95 -5.64
CA ARG A 311 10.84 11.26 -7.06
C ARG A 311 11.65 10.31 -7.95
N ARG A 312 10.98 9.76 -8.96
CA ARG A 312 11.65 8.94 -9.99
C ARG A 312 12.49 9.87 -10.89
N LYS A 313 13.74 9.50 -11.17
CA LYS A 313 14.58 10.28 -12.11
C LYS A 313 14.06 10.15 -13.55
N PRO A 314 14.08 11.21 -14.38
CA PRO A 314 13.72 11.11 -15.79
C PRO A 314 14.75 10.24 -16.55
N GLY A 315 14.27 9.20 -17.26
CA GLY A 315 15.08 8.46 -18.24
C GLY A 315 15.68 7.12 -17.79
N GLY A 316 15.36 6.63 -16.59
CA GLY A 316 15.71 5.28 -16.16
C GLY A 316 14.60 4.68 -15.31
N GLY A 317 14.20 3.44 -15.60
CA GLY A 317 13.67 2.58 -14.54
C GLY A 317 14.68 2.61 -13.39
N GLY A 318 14.17 2.81 -12.17
CA GLY A 318 14.89 2.85 -10.90
C GLY A 318 16.27 3.52 -10.86
N GLN A 319 16.36 4.72 -10.26
CA GLN A 319 17.53 5.12 -9.45
C GLN A 319 17.29 6.47 -8.76
N GLY A 320 16.57 6.45 -7.64
CA GLY A 320 16.64 7.54 -6.66
C GLY A 320 17.98 7.45 -5.92
N GLY A 321 18.91 8.33 -6.25
CA GLY A 321 20.24 8.34 -5.65
C GLY A 321 20.80 9.75 -5.68
N ILE A 322 21.00 10.30 -4.49
CA ILE A 322 21.68 11.56 -4.21
C ILE A 322 23.13 11.41 -4.69
N ALA A 323 23.56 12.23 -5.65
CA ALA A 323 24.97 12.41 -5.98
C ALA A 323 25.42 13.75 -5.39
N ASN A 324 26.31 13.72 -4.40
CA ASN A 324 27.40 14.69 -4.21
C ASN A 324 28.28 14.32 -3.01
N MET A 325 29.47 13.79 -3.31
CA MET A 325 30.75 14.03 -2.61
C MET A 325 31.87 13.87 -3.67
N PRO A 326 32.93 14.69 -3.65
CA PRO A 326 33.79 14.91 -4.82
C PRO A 326 34.98 13.95 -4.87
N GLY A 327 35.23 13.37 -6.04
CA GLY A 327 36.48 12.63 -6.27
C GLY A 327 36.51 11.84 -7.58
N GLU A 328 37.40 12.29 -8.46
CA GLU A 328 38.06 11.50 -9.50
C GLU A 328 37.39 11.32 -10.88
N LYS A 329 38.07 11.90 -11.87
CA LYS A 329 37.77 11.87 -13.30
C LYS A 329 38.16 10.52 -13.88
N VAL A 330 37.26 9.85 -14.58
CA VAL A 330 37.66 8.90 -15.64
C VAL A 330 36.89 9.19 -16.93
N ARG A 331 37.64 9.19 -18.02
CA ARG A 331 37.38 9.81 -19.30
C ARG A 331 36.92 8.75 -20.30
N GLY A 332 35.70 8.92 -20.82
CA GLY A 332 35.29 8.65 -22.21
C GLY A 332 35.10 7.21 -22.68
N VAL A 333 33.93 6.92 -23.26
CA VAL A 333 33.79 6.20 -24.55
C VAL A 333 32.54 6.73 -25.27
N ARG A 334 32.66 6.85 -26.60
CA ARG A 334 31.80 7.51 -27.58
C ARG A 334 30.42 6.88 -27.79
N ASP A 335 29.50 7.76 -28.19
CA ASP A 335 28.22 7.49 -28.83
C ASP A 335 28.28 6.45 -29.95
N ARG A 336 27.27 5.55 -29.96
CA ARG A 336 26.74 4.97 -31.19
C ARG A 336 25.22 4.92 -31.14
N GLN A 337 24.62 5.74 -31.99
CA GLN A 337 23.25 5.65 -32.47
C GLN A 337 22.99 4.26 -33.09
N GLY A 338 21.78 3.73 -32.87
CA GLY A 338 21.26 2.59 -33.64
C GLY A 338 20.47 1.59 -32.81
N GLY A 339 19.34 1.99 -32.21
CA GLY A 339 18.36 1.05 -31.66
C GLY A 339 17.42 0.54 -32.76
N PRO A 340 17.21 -0.78 -32.92
CA PRO A 340 16.43 -1.34 -34.01
C PRO A 340 14.94 -0.99 -33.91
N ARG A 341 14.36 -0.63 -35.06
CA ARG A 341 12.92 -0.52 -35.28
C ARG A 341 12.27 -1.88 -35.03
N MET A 342 11.66 -2.07 -33.85
CA MET A 342 10.76 -3.20 -33.61
C MET A 342 9.46 -2.92 -34.37
N GLY A 343 9.22 -3.77 -35.37
CA GLY A 343 8.05 -3.72 -36.25
C GLY A 343 6.74 -3.84 -35.49
N GLY A 344 5.68 -3.33 -36.13
CA GLY A 344 4.34 -3.30 -35.59
C GLY A 344 3.87 -4.67 -35.10
N MET A 345 3.45 -4.71 -33.84
CA MET A 345 2.65 -5.81 -33.32
C MET A 345 1.21 -5.67 -33.86
N PRO A 346 0.57 -6.76 -34.30
CA PRO A 346 -0.84 -6.75 -34.71
C PRO A 346 -1.72 -6.37 -33.53
N GLN A 347 -2.81 -5.65 -33.81
CA GLN A 347 -3.93 -5.49 -32.89
C GLN A 347 -4.51 -6.87 -32.52
N GLY A 348 -4.10 -7.43 -31.39
CA GLY A 348 -4.72 -8.59 -30.75
C GLY A 348 -5.37 -8.13 -29.46
N GLY A 349 -6.69 -7.97 -29.47
CA GLY A 349 -7.47 -7.44 -28.36
C GLY A 349 -7.44 -8.33 -27.12
N GLY A 350 -6.73 -7.89 -26.07
CA GLY A 350 -7.03 -8.28 -24.70
C GLY A 350 -8.21 -7.46 -24.19
N GLY A 351 -9.39 -7.66 -24.78
CA GLY A 351 -10.63 -6.99 -24.37
C GLY A 351 -11.01 -7.37 -22.94
N ARG A 352 -11.72 -6.46 -22.26
CA ARG A 352 -12.41 -6.76 -21.00
C ARG A 352 -13.27 -8.02 -21.16
N PRO A 353 -13.39 -8.87 -20.12
CA PRO A 353 -14.37 -9.94 -20.11
C PRO A 353 -15.73 -9.41 -20.52
N ASP A 354 -16.29 -9.96 -21.58
CA ASP A 354 -17.69 -9.74 -21.88
C ASP A 354 -18.49 -10.46 -20.79
N LEU A 355 -18.93 -9.71 -19.77
CA LEU A 355 -19.68 -10.25 -18.64
C LEU A 355 -21.02 -10.85 -19.07
N ASN A 356 -21.61 -10.38 -20.18
CA ASN A 356 -22.81 -11.00 -20.72
C ASN A 356 -22.49 -12.39 -21.28
N ALA A 357 -21.41 -12.51 -22.07
CA ALA A 357 -20.97 -13.79 -22.60
C ALA A 357 -20.50 -14.74 -21.48
N ALA A 358 -19.81 -14.24 -20.46
CA ALA A 358 -19.38 -15.02 -19.31
C ALA A 358 -20.57 -15.53 -18.49
N ALA A 359 -21.58 -14.69 -18.24
CA ALA A 359 -22.80 -15.10 -17.54
C ALA A 359 -23.56 -16.17 -18.32
N GLN A 360 -23.65 -16.04 -19.65
CA GLN A 360 -24.25 -17.06 -20.52
C GLN A 360 -23.50 -18.40 -20.45
N ARG A 361 -22.16 -18.39 -20.45
CA ARG A 361 -21.34 -19.61 -20.31
C ARG A 361 -21.57 -20.31 -18.96
N LEU A 362 -21.80 -19.54 -17.91
CA LEU A 362 -22.05 -20.02 -16.55
C LEU A 362 -23.52 -20.38 -16.30
N GLY A 363 -24.43 -20.09 -17.24
CA GLY A 363 -25.85 -20.34 -17.07
C GLY A 363 -26.53 -19.45 -16.01
N ILE A 364 -25.93 -18.31 -15.68
CA ILE A 364 -26.43 -17.36 -14.67
C ILE A 364 -26.79 -16.02 -15.30
N SER A 365 -27.50 -15.16 -14.55
CA SER A 365 -27.77 -13.80 -15.03
C SER A 365 -26.54 -12.91 -14.95
N MET A 366 -26.44 -11.89 -15.82
CA MET A 366 -25.37 -10.89 -15.75
C MET A 366 -25.33 -10.17 -14.39
N ASN A 367 -26.51 -9.89 -13.81
CA ASN A 367 -26.61 -9.23 -12.51
C ASN A 367 -26.08 -10.12 -11.37
N GLU A 368 -26.34 -11.42 -11.44
CA GLU A 368 -25.83 -12.40 -10.48
C GLU A 368 -24.32 -12.56 -10.59
N LEU A 369 -23.78 -12.66 -11.81
CA LEU A 369 -22.33 -12.68 -12.05
C LEU A 369 -21.69 -11.39 -11.52
N ARG A 370 -22.25 -10.22 -11.82
CA ARG A 370 -21.74 -8.92 -11.36
C ARG A 370 -21.79 -8.78 -9.84
N ALA A 371 -22.88 -9.23 -9.22
CA ALA A 371 -23.03 -9.19 -7.76
C ALA A 371 -22.01 -10.11 -7.07
N ALA A 372 -21.78 -11.31 -7.62
CA ALA A 372 -20.81 -12.25 -7.09
C ALA A 372 -19.37 -11.77 -7.26
N LEU A 373 -19.03 -11.17 -8.41
CA LEU A 373 -17.71 -10.57 -8.66
C LEU A 373 -17.40 -9.45 -7.66
N GLY A 374 -18.42 -8.77 -7.15
CA GLY A 374 -18.24 -7.65 -6.22
C GLY A 374 -17.60 -6.43 -6.88
N PRO A 375 -17.20 -5.43 -6.09
CA PRO A 375 -16.47 -4.28 -6.60
C PRO A 375 -15.10 -4.69 -7.15
N PRO A 376 -14.55 -4.00 -8.16
CA PRO A 376 -13.19 -4.26 -8.62
C PRO A 376 -12.13 -3.97 -7.54
N PRO A 377 -11.01 -4.73 -7.48
CA PRO A 377 -10.77 -5.94 -8.25
C PRO A 377 -11.63 -7.08 -7.68
N PRO A 378 -12.29 -7.86 -8.54
CA PRO A 378 -13.16 -8.93 -8.07
C PRO A 378 -12.36 -9.97 -7.28
N ASN A 379 -12.87 -10.34 -6.11
CA ASN A 379 -12.36 -11.49 -5.39
C ASN A 379 -12.89 -12.77 -6.07
N PHE A 380 -12.15 -13.30 -7.05
CA PHE A 380 -12.61 -14.43 -7.85
C PHE A 380 -12.89 -15.68 -7.02
N GLU A 381 -12.14 -15.92 -5.94
CA GLU A 381 -12.44 -17.04 -5.06
C GLU A 381 -13.76 -16.84 -4.31
N GLN A 382 -14.00 -15.65 -3.78
CA GLN A 382 -15.26 -15.33 -3.10
C GLN A 382 -16.43 -15.31 -4.07
N ALA A 383 -16.23 -14.80 -5.29
CA ALA A 383 -17.22 -14.81 -6.36
C ALA A 383 -17.58 -16.25 -6.75
N ALA A 384 -16.58 -17.12 -6.93
CA ALA A 384 -16.77 -18.53 -7.22
C ALA A 384 -17.51 -19.26 -6.09
N ARG A 385 -17.13 -19.00 -4.83
CA ARG A 385 -17.86 -19.50 -3.65
C ARG A 385 -19.31 -19.00 -3.60
N THR A 386 -19.56 -17.74 -3.95
CA THR A 386 -20.90 -17.14 -3.99
C THR A 386 -21.77 -17.77 -5.08
N LEU A 387 -21.18 -18.07 -6.24
CA LEU A 387 -21.85 -18.72 -7.37
C LEU A 387 -21.95 -20.25 -7.23
N GLY A 388 -21.29 -20.84 -6.24
CA GLY A 388 -21.25 -22.30 -6.04
C GLY A 388 -20.51 -23.05 -7.16
N ILE A 389 -19.54 -22.41 -7.82
CA ILE A 389 -18.75 -22.98 -8.92
C ILE A 389 -17.25 -23.03 -8.57
N PRO A 390 -16.46 -23.91 -9.21
CA PRO A 390 -15.00 -23.83 -9.16
C PRO A 390 -14.49 -22.48 -9.66
N VAL A 391 -13.42 -21.95 -9.06
CA VAL A 391 -12.86 -20.64 -9.47
C VAL A 391 -12.30 -20.70 -10.89
N GLU A 392 -11.84 -21.86 -11.32
CA GLU A 392 -11.34 -22.16 -12.66
C GLU A 392 -12.45 -22.04 -13.71
N ASP A 393 -13.68 -22.44 -13.38
CA ASP A 393 -14.83 -22.32 -14.27
C ASP A 393 -15.28 -20.87 -14.41
N LEU A 394 -15.28 -20.12 -13.29
CA LEU A 394 -15.49 -18.68 -13.31
C LEU A 394 -14.43 -17.98 -14.19
N MET A 395 -13.15 -18.34 -14.02
CA MET A 395 -12.04 -17.76 -14.78
C MET A 395 -12.08 -18.13 -16.26
N ARG A 396 -12.43 -19.38 -16.60
CA ARG A 396 -12.62 -19.84 -17.99
C ARG A 396 -13.79 -19.11 -18.66
N ALA A 397 -14.87 -18.86 -17.93
CA ALA A 397 -16.01 -18.12 -18.45
C ALA A 397 -15.69 -16.65 -18.71
N LEU A 398 -14.92 -16.01 -17.83
CA LEU A 398 -14.49 -14.61 -17.97
C LEU A 398 -13.40 -14.43 -19.03
N HIS A 399 -12.55 -15.43 -19.22
CA HIS A 399 -11.37 -15.36 -20.10
C HIS A 399 -11.22 -16.63 -20.95
N PRO A 400 -12.10 -16.85 -21.93
CA PRO A 400 -12.09 -18.08 -22.74
C PRO A 400 -10.82 -18.26 -23.56
N ASP A 401 -10.18 -17.17 -24.01
CA ASP A 401 -8.95 -17.24 -24.82
C ASP A 401 -7.67 -17.52 -23.98
N ARG A 402 -7.84 -17.78 -22.68
CA ARG A 402 -6.73 -17.99 -21.74
C ARG A 402 -6.65 -19.41 -21.18
N TYR A 403 -7.61 -20.28 -21.48
CA TYR A 403 -7.79 -21.60 -20.86
C TYR A 403 -8.19 -22.70 -21.83
#